data_AF-A0A0N4XHD5-F1
#
_entry.id   AF-A0A0N4XHD5-F1
#
_cell.length_a   1.000
_cell.length_b   1.000
_cell.length_c   1.000
_cell.angle_alpha   90.00
_cell.angle_beta   90.00
_cell.angle_gamma   90.00
#
_symmetry.space_group_name_H-M   'P 1'
#
loop_
_entity.id
_entity.type
_entity.pdbx_description
1 polymer ?
#
loop_
_entity_poly.entity_id
_entity_poly.type
_entity_poly.pdbx_seq_one_letter_code
_entity_poly.pdbx_strand_id
1 'polypeptide(L)' 'MVLAGLPLDVRGCSTWREGETKIFTDNMVFTYDALLNTTIGDGTPLRTFFVCKE' A
#
# COMPACT_ATOMS: atom_id res chain seq x y z
N MET A 1 -3.20 0.01 18.44
CA MET A 1 -3.82 0.63 17.24
C MET A 1 -4.21 -0.49 16.30
N VAL A 2 -5.49 -0.62 15.95
CA VAL A 2 -5.97 -1.65 15.00
C VAL A 2 -6.04 -0.99 13.63
N LEU A 3 -5.27 -1.50 12.67
CA LEU A 3 -5.30 -1.02 11.29
C LEU A 3 -6.63 -1.45 10.64
N ALA A 4 -7.28 -0.53 9.93
CA ALA A 4 -8.55 -0.75 9.26
C ALA A 4 -8.42 -0.41 7.77
N GLY A 5 -9.36 -0.85 6.93
CA GLY A 5 -9.29 -0.56 5.49
C GLY A 5 -8.08 -1.17 4.78
N LEU A 6 -7.53 -2.27 5.32
CA LEU A 6 -6.51 -3.06 4.63
C LEU A 6 -7.18 -4.02 3.62
N PRO A 7 -6.51 -4.31 2.49
CA PRO A 7 -6.92 -5.38 1.60
C PRO A 7 -6.92 -6.75 2.30
N LEU A 8 -7.64 -7.72 1.74
CA LEU A 8 -7.73 -9.08 2.30
C LEU A 8 -6.42 -9.89 2.15
N ASP A 9 -5.60 -9.58 1.15
CA ASP A 9 -4.46 -10.37 0.71
C ASP A 9 -3.11 -9.64 0.93
N VAL A 10 -2.96 -8.99 2.08
CA VAL A 10 -1.71 -8.29 2.43
C VAL A 10 -0.55 -9.30 2.55
N ARG A 11 0.51 -9.05 1.78
CA ARG A 11 1.76 -9.80 1.79
C ARG A 11 2.88 -9.10 2.54
N GLY A 12 2.80 -7.77 2.67
CA GLY A 12 3.78 -6.99 3.39
C GLY A 12 3.52 -5.49 3.31
N CYS A 13 4.38 -4.71 3.97
CA CYS A 13 4.35 -3.27 3.90
C CYS A 13 5.76 -2.69 3.74
N SER A 14 5.86 -1.49 3.18
CA SER A 14 7.11 -0.74 3.16
C SER A 14 7.39 -0.09 4.51
N THR A 15 8.58 0.48 4.65
CA THR A 15 8.85 1.44 5.73
C THR A 15 7.86 2.60 5.65
N TRP A 16 7.45 3.09 6.83
CA TRP A 16 6.61 4.27 6.96
C TRP A 16 7.40 5.55 6.61
N ARG A 17 6.76 6.46 5.88
CA ARG A 17 7.27 7.81 5.59
C ARG A 17 6.12 8.80 5.72
N GLU A 18 6.30 9.84 6.53
CA GLU A 18 5.33 10.93 6.69
C GLU A 18 3.90 10.46 7.06
N GLY A 19 3.78 9.36 7.80
CA GLY A 19 2.47 8.79 8.17
C GLY A 19 1.85 7.89 7.12
N GLU A 20 2.52 7.68 5.99
CA GLU A 20 2.10 6.75 4.94
C GLU A 20 2.99 5.50 4.87
N THR A 21 2.43 4.40 4.37
CA THR A 21 3.19 3.22 3.94
C THR A 21 2.60 2.61 2.67
N LYS A 22 3.40 1.85 1.93
CA LYS A 22 2.89 1.02 0.83
C LYS A 22 2.49 -0.34 1.36
N ILE A 23 1.29 -0.80 1.03
CA ILE A 23 0.76 -2.13 1.34
C ILE A 23 0.83 -2.98 0.07
N PHE A 24 1.57 -4.08 0.13
CA PHE A 24 1.75 -4.99 -0.99
C PHE A 24 0.75 -6.15 -0.88
N THR A 25 0.05 -6.42 -1.99
CA THR A 25 -0.88 -7.54 -2.17
C THR A 25 -0.39 -8.45 -3.30
N ASP A 26 -1.17 -9.44 -3.72
CA ASP A 26 -0.75 -10.39 -4.76
C ASP A 26 -0.54 -9.74 -6.13
N ASN A 27 -1.30 -8.68 -6.44
CA ASN A 27 -1.26 -8.03 -7.76
C ASN A 27 -1.25 -6.50 -7.70
N MET A 28 -1.45 -5.90 -6.53
CA MET A 28 -1.54 -4.45 -6.36
C MET A 28 -0.69 -3.93 -5.19
N VAL A 29 -0.36 -2.64 -5.26
CA VAL A 29 0.27 -1.86 -4.21
C VAL A 29 -0.65 -0.71 -3.84
N PHE A 30 -1.05 -0.64 -2.58
CA PHE A 30 -1.87 0.44 -2.06
C PHE A 30 -1.03 1.40 -1.24
N THR A 31 -1.43 2.67 -1.18
CA THR A 31 -0.89 3.60 -0.19
C THR A 31 -1.83 3.55 1.01
N TYR A 32 -1.29 3.40 2.21
CA TYR A 32 -2.03 3.43 3.46
C TYR A 32 -1.64 4.68 4.23
N ASP A 33 -2.65 5.42 4.68
CA ASP A 33 -2.49 6.63 5.49
C ASP A 33 -2.87 6.33 6.94
N ALA A 34 -1.95 6.57 7.88
CA ALA A 34 -2.17 6.31 9.30
C ALA A 34 -3.14 7.29 9.98
N LEU A 35 -3.26 8.52 9.46
CA LEU A 35 -4.18 9.53 9.99
C LEU A 35 -5.62 9.19 9.60
N LEU A 36 -5.82 8.75 8.36
CA LEU A 36 -7.12 8.29 7.85
C LEU A 36 -7.42 6.84 8.25
N ASN A 37 -6.41 6.10 8.69
CA ASN A 37 -6.49 4.69 9.08
C ASN A 37 -7.14 3.80 7.99
N THR A 38 -6.74 4.02 6.73
CA THR A 38 -7.27 3.30 5.56
C THR A 38 -6.29 3.39 4.38
N THR A 39 -6.44 2.50 3.40
CA THR A 39 -5.81 2.71 2.08
C THR A 39 -6.46 3.86 1.32
N ILE A 40 -5.65 4.61 0.58
CA ILE A 40 -6.07 5.72 -0.27
C ILE A 40 -5.88 5.37 -1.75
N GLY A 41 -6.87 5.72 -2.57
CA GLY A 41 -6.91 5.45 -4.02
C GLY A 41 -7.19 3.98 -4.38
N ASP A 42 -7.17 3.69 -5.68
CA ASP A 42 -7.55 2.36 -6.23
C ASP A 42 -6.41 1.33 -6.21
N GLY A 43 -5.22 1.72 -5.73
CA GLY A 43 -4.02 0.89 -5.81
C GLY A 43 -3.34 0.94 -7.17
N THR A 44 -2.09 0.48 -7.22
CA THR A 44 -1.24 0.43 -8.43
C THR A 44 -0.88 -1.02 -8.73
N PRO A 45 -1.11 -1.54 -9.94
CA PRO A 45 -0.68 -2.89 -10.29
C PRO A 45 0.83 -3.08 -10.07
N LEU A 46 1.26 -4.24 -9.55
CA LEU A 46 2.67 -4.51 -9.25
C LEU A 46 3.57 -4.33 -10.49
N ARG A 47 3.08 -4.71 -11.68
CA ARG A 47 3.80 -4.53 -12.96
C ARG A 47 4.04 -3.07 -13.31
N THR A 48 3.14 -2.18 -12.89
CA THR A 48 3.28 -0.74 -13.09
C THR A 48 4.15 -0.13 -12.00
N PHE A 49 4.04 -0.64 -10.76
CA PHE A 49 4.79 -0.16 -9.61
C PHE A 49 6.28 -0.51 -9.70
N PHE A 50 6.61 -1.76 -10.04
CA PHE A 50 7.97 -2.25 -10.22
C PHE A 50 8.47 -2.06 -11.65
N VAL A 51 8.33 -0.84 -12.18
CA VAL A 51 9.00 -0.44 -13.41
C VAL A 51 10.37 0.14 -13.08
N CYS A 52 11.43 -0.50 -13.58
CA CYS A 52 12.71 0.17 -13.73
C CYS A 52 12.57 1.20 -14.84
N LYS A 53 12.70 2.48 -14.52
CA LYS A 53 12.85 3.53 -15.53
C LYS A 53 14.32 3.53 -15.95
N GLU A 54 14.57 3.42 -17.25
CA GLU A 54 15.91 3.53 -17.85
C GLU A 54 16.58 4.86 -17.54
#